data_AF-A0A9D5MRA7-F1
#
_entry.id   AF-A0A9D5MRA7-F1
#
_cell.length_a   1.000
_cell.length_b   1.000
_cell.length_c   1.000
_cell.angle_alpha   90.00
_cell.angle_beta   90.00
_cell.angle_gamma   90.00
#
_symmetry.space_group_name_H-M   'P 1'
#
loop_
_entity.id
_entity.type
_entity.pdbx_description
1 polymer ?
#
loop_
_entity_poly.entity_id
_entity_poly.type
_entity_poly.pdbx_seq_one_letter_code
_entity_poly.pdbx_strand_id
1 'polypeptide(L)'
;MALKRKSILLIMVFLIGCFVCSCGEEGITGEPLVEDEEDAFFTEEIKCAEEGASVQWEKGYDLPLDEQEREEAESDCKKLMELYLDIYKSADKGMASNIVLEDETVLEIQKKLKTAECPITTMVKYSNMENYESVDDFLKECMEGKSGSVVIYEVHNDGGLGRMKFIFDGTDMYVVSTRGIWNAENKPGISYISHTRLKEWKYTDKGWFCYELCVPEPPEVSEIMDGSCLIRIKPMTEEQREMSERLVLGLGYQGQNLLCSNWNTENMSELDYNGMFEYLYGMKYGEKFNSEDYPNGIPKEEFESLIMEYLPITAEQIREYAVFDEENQTYLWARLGCFNYAPTFFGTSLPEVVDIKENEDGTVTLTVEAVCDMVICDDAVITHELTVRFAENGSFQYLGNEILNDGIMHIPDYQYRIKD
;
A
#
# COMPACT_ATOMS: atom_id res chain seq x y z
N MET A 1 7.26 33.14 40.29
CA MET A 1 6.67 31.94 40.93
C MET A 1 5.61 31.42 39.97
N ALA A 2 5.89 30.52 39.02
CA ALA A 2 6.47 29.17 39.11
C ALA A 2 5.58 28.19 39.91
N LEU A 3 4.88 27.28 39.19
CA LEU A 3 4.88 25.80 39.32
C LEU A 3 3.82 25.24 38.34
N LYS A 4 4.20 24.59 37.23
CA LYS A 4 4.50 23.14 37.05
C LYS A 4 3.30 22.18 37.25
N ARG A 5 2.82 21.62 36.14
CA ARG A 5 2.35 20.22 35.95
C ARG A 5 2.48 19.95 34.43
N LYS A 6 3.60 19.39 33.93
CA LYS A 6 3.88 17.95 33.75
C LYS A 6 2.68 17.16 33.23
N SER A 7 2.64 16.94 31.91
CA SER A 7 2.00 15.78 31.29
C SER A 7 3.05 15.05 30.46
N ILE A 8 3.13 13.74 30.70
CA ILE A 8 4.03 12.72 30.15
C ILE A 8 3.24 12.08 28.99
N LEU A 9 3.65 12.26 27.73
CA LEU A 9 4.46 11.35 26.89
C LEU A 9 3.67 10.17 26.30
N LEU A 10 3.56 10.16 24.97
CA LEU A 10 3.72 8.99 24.10
C LEU A 10 3.87 9.50 22.66
N ILE A 11 5.12 9.68 22.23
CA ILE A 11 5.51 9.93 20.84
C ILE A 11 6.31 8.69 20.43
N MET A 12 5.78 7.91 19.47
CA MET A 12 6.55 6.86 18.80
C MET A 12 7.58 7.56 17.91
N VAL A 13 8.85 7.44 18.28
CA VAL A 13 10.01 7.88 17.49
C VAL A 13 10.47 6.68 16.68
N PHE A 14 10.31 6.73 15.35
CA PHE A 14 11.01 5.82 14.45
C PHE A 14 12.50 6.18 14.47
N LEU A 15 13.33 5.16 14.71
CA LEU A 15 14.78 5.25 14.84
C LEU A 15 15.42 5.54 13.48
N ILE A 16 15.98 6.74 13.32
CA ILE A 16 17.03 7.01 12.33
C ILE A 16 18.35 6.57 12.97
N GLY A 17 18.92 5.48 12.48
CA GLY A 17 20.22 4.97 12.91
C GLY A 17 21.36 5.86 12.42
N CYS A 18 21.83 6.77 13.27
CA CYS A 18 23.14 7.40 13.13
C CYS A 18 24.21 6.52 13.77
N PHE A 19 25.01 5.81 12.97
CA PHE A 19 26.30 5.27 13.46
C PHE A 19 27.37 6.36 13.34
N VAL A 20 27.65 7.06 14.43
CA VAL A 20 28.87 7.84 14.60
C VAL A 20 29.89 6.96 15.30
N CYS A 21 30.85 6.45 14.54
CA CYS A 21 31.99 5.72 15.08
C CYS A 21 32.93 6.73 15.77
N SER A 22 33.10 6.58 17.09
CA SER A 22 34.07 7.34 17.89
C SER A 22 35.16 6.38 18.33
N CYS A 23 36.34 6.46 17.70
CA CYS A 23 37.58 5.98 18.27
C CYS A 23 38.53 7.18 18.36
N GLY A 24 38.93 7.50 19.60
CA GLY A 24 39.80 8.62 19.92
C GLY A 24 41.27 8.33 19.61
N GLU A 25 41.99 9.38 19.27
CA GLU A 25 43.46 9.40 19.19
C GLU A 25 44.04 10.03 20.46
N GLU A 26 44.95 9.32 21.13
CA GLU A 26 46.08 9.94 21.84
C GLU A 26 47.35 9.16 21.45
N GLY A 27 48.32 9.87 20.87
CA GLY A 27 49.53 9.29 20.28
C GLY A 27 50.67 9.02 21.27
N ILE A 28 51.73 8.38 20.78
CA ILE A 28 53.15 8.57 21.16
C ILE A 28 54.05 7.91 20.07
N THR A 29 55.23 8.51 19.93
CA THR A 29 56.33 8.46 18.96
C THR A 29 57.08 7.14 18.71
N GLY A 30 57.63 6.98 17.48
CA GLY A 30 59.00 6.45 17.23
C GLY A 30 59.15 5.21 16.32
N GLU A 31 59.70 5.41 15.10
CA GLU A 31 60.23 4.41 14.12
C GLU A 31 61.37 3.49 14.68
N PRO A 32 61.91 2.43 13.98
CA PRO A 32 61.69 2.00 12.56
C PRO A 32 61.56 0.46 12.26
N LEU A 33 61.10 0.19 11.02
CA LEU A 33 61.41 -0.91 10.07
C LEU A 33 61.26 -2.40 10.48
N VAL A 34 60.23 -3.06 9.92
CA VAL A 34 60.33 -4.41 9.30
C VAL A 34 59.45 -4.43 8.05
N GLU A 35 60.07 -4.44 6.86
CA GLU A 35 59.43 -4.85 5.60
C GLU A 35 59.14 -6.35 5.74
N ASP A 36 57.87 -6.74 5.91
CA ASP A 36 57.30 -8.09 5.64
C ASP A 36 55.84 -8.25 6.17
N GLU A 37 55.24 -7.24 6.83
CA GLU A 37 53.84 -7.32 7.34
C GLU A 37 52.77 -6.68 6.43
N GLU A 38 53.14 -5.84 5.46
CA GLU A 38 52.15 -5.19 4.56
C GLU A 38 51.45 -6.21 3.66
N ASP A 39 52.16 -7.16 3.05
CA ASP A 39 51.56 -8.15 2.14
C ASP A 39 50.58 -9.09 2.87
N ALA A 40 50.81 -9.39 4.15
CA ALA A 40 49.92 -10.22 4.96
C ALA A 40 48.67 -9.45 5.40
N PHE A 41 48.81 -8.17 5.76
CA PHE A 41 47.69 -7.32 6.16
C PHE A 41 46.77 -7.00 4.96
N PHE A 42 47.35 -6.68 3.80
CA PHE A 42 46.59 -6.48 2.56
C PHE A 42 45.88 -7.76 2.11
N THR A 43 46.51 -8.94 2.22
CA THR A 43 45.85 -10.20 1.84
C THR A 43 44.78 -10.65 2.85
N GLU A 44 44.90 -10.30 4.12
CA GLU A 44 43.90 -10.57 5.16
C GLU A 44 42.71 -9.59 5.08
N GLU A 45 42.95 -8.31 4.77
CA GLU A 45 41.89 -7.33 4.46
C GLU A 45 41.14 -7.68 3.17
N ILE A 46 41.85 -8.07 2.11
CA ILE A 46 41.21 -8.51 0.85
C ILE A 46 40.39 -9.77 1.08
N LYS A 47 40.89 -10.75 1.84
CA LYS A 47 40.10 -11.94 2.20
C LYS A 47 38.88 -11.60 3.05
N CYS A 48 39.00 -10.73 4.04
CA CYS A 48 37.86 -10.29 4.85
C CYS A 48 36.81 -9.54 3.99
N ALA A 49 37.26 -8.74 3.02
CA ALA A 49 36.38 -8.04 2.07
C ALA A 49 35.72 -8.98 1.06
N GLU A 50 36.45 -9.98 0.55
CA GLU A 50 35.92 -11.01 -0.35
C GLU A 50 34.96 -11.95 0.39
N GLU A 51 35.28 -12.37 1.62
CA GLU A 51 34.40 -13.15 2.47
C GLU A 51 33.14 -12.34 2.84
N GLY A 52 33.29 -11.07 3.24
CA GLY A 52 32.17 -10.17 3.52
C GLY A 52 31.25 -9.94 2.31
N ALA A 53 31.83 -9.73 1.12
CA ALA A 53 31.06 -9.61 -0.11
C ALA A 53 30.34 -10.93 -0.45
N SER A 54 31.01 -12.08 -0.35
CA SER A 54 30.39 -13.38 -0.60
C SER A 54 29.19 -13.66 0.32
N VAL A 55 29.29 -13.27 1.61
CA VAL A 55 28.20 -13.38 2.58
C VAL A 55 27.04 -12.44 2.25
N GLN A 56 27.30 -11.21 1.78
CA GLN A 56 26.25 -10.30 1.34
C GLN A 56 25.49 -10.84 0.12
N TRP A 57 26.20 -11.44 -0.84
CA TRP A 57 25.56 -12.08 -2.01
C TRP A 57 24.70 -13.28 -1.63
N GLU A 58 25.11 -14.07 -0.64
CA GLU A 58 24.27 -15.16 -0.11
C GLU A 58 22.98 -14.63 0.52
N LYS A 59 23.09 -13.56 1.33
CA LYS A 59 21.95 -12.89 1.97
C LYS A 59 20.98 -12.25 0.97
N GLY A 60 21.51 -11.65 -0.10
CA GLY A 60 20.70 -11.04 -1.16
C GLY A 60 20.23 -9.60 -0.88
N TYR A 61 20.65 -8.97 0.23
CA TYR A 61 20.37 -7.57 0.53
C TYR A 61 21.65 -6.81 0.90
N ASP A 62 21.60 -5.48 0.84
CA ASP A 62 22.78 -4.62 0.95
C ASP A 62 23.90 -5.03 -0.02
N LEU A 63 23.51 -5.44 -1.23
CA LEU A 63 24.44 -5.88 -2.25
C LEU A 63 25.32 -4.70 -2.69
N PRO A 64 26.59 -4.95 -3.07
CA PRO A 64 27.44 -3.91 -3.59
C PRO A 64 26.83 -3.32 -4.87
N LEU A 65 26.90 -2.00 -4.99
CA LEU A 65 26.44 -1.26 -6.15
C LEU A 65 27.64 -0.58 -6.79
N ASP A 66 27.76 -0.68 -8.10
CA ASP A 66 28.83 0.01 -8.82
C ASP A 66 28.58 1.53 -8.86
N GLU A 67 29.68 2.30 -8.88
CA GLU A 67 29.59 3.76 -8.80
C GLU A 67 28.87 4.36 -10.01
N GLN A 68 28.97 3.71 -11.19
CA GLN A 68 28.30 4.19 -12.40
C GLN A 68 26.78 4.06 -12.28
N GLU A 69 26.27 2.93 -11.80
CA GLU A 69 24.86 2.68 -11.55
C GLU A 69 24.32 3.61 -10.47
N ARG A 70 25.12 3.88 -9.44
CA ARG A 70 24.80 4.88 -8.41
C ARG A 70 24.65 6.27 -9.02
N GLU A 71 25.66 6.73 -9.78
CA GLU A 71 25.63 8.05 -10.44
C GLU A 71 24.46 8.18 -11.42
N GLU A 72 24.17 7.12 -12.20
CA GLU A 72 23.02 7.04 -13.10
C GLU A 72 21.71 7.21 -12.32
N ALA A 73 21.51 6.42 -11.27
CA ALA A 73 20.28 6.46 -10.48
C ALA A 73 20.07 7.82 -9.79
N GLU A 74 21.13 8.42 -9.25
CA GLU A 74 21.06 9.77 -8.68
C GLU A 74 20.73 10.83 -9.74
N SER A 75 21.35 10.74 -10.91
CA SER A 75 21.17 11.69 -12.01
C SER A 75 19.75 11.63 -12.55
N ASP A 76 19.23 10.42 -12.80
CA ASP A 76 17.88 10.18 -13.32
C ASP A 76 16.82 10.76 -12.39
N CYS A 77 16.89 10.44 -11.08
CA CYS A 77 15.97 10.97 -10.09
C CYS A 77 15.99 12.51 -10.09
N LYS A 78 17.18 13.13 -9.95
CA LYS A 78 17.30 14.59 -9.88
C LYS A 78 16.74 15.27 -11.14
N LYS A 79 17.06 14.75 -12.33
CA LYS A 79 16.58 15.28 -13.61
C LYS A 79 15.06 15.20 -13.72
N LEU A 80 14.45 14.06 -13.41
CA LEU A 80 12.99 13.91 -13.50
C LEU A 80 12.27 14.75 -12.46
N MET A 81 12.80 14.84 -11.23
CA MET A 81 12.26 15.71 -10.19
C MET A 81 12.21 17.18 -10.62
N GLU A 82 13.26 17.67 -11.29
CA GLU A 82 13.28 19.04 -11.81
C GLU A 82 12.16 19.34 -12.83
N LEU A 83 11.67 18.33 -13.55
CA LEU A 83 10.61 18.51 -14.57
C LEU A 83 9.25 18.93 -13.98
N TYR A 84 8.97 18.58 -12.72
CA TYR A 84 7.70 18.86 -12.05
C TYR A 84 7.85 19.76 -10.81
N LEU A 85 9.00 20.42 -10.66
CA LEU A 85 9.28 21.31 -9.54
C LEU A 85 8.24 22.43 -9.39
N ASP A 86 7.69 22.94 -10.50
CA ASP A 86 6.64 23.97 -10.49
C ASP A 86 5.32 23.45 -9.92
N ILE A 87 4.93 22.22 -10.26
CA ILE A 87 3.76 21.55 -9.68
C ILE A 87 3.98 21.36 -8.18
N TYR A 88 5.12 20.77 -7.80
CA TYR A 88 5.46 20.55 -6.39
C TYR A 88 5.49 21.84 -5.56
N LYS A 89 6.02 22.94 -6.10
CA LYS A 89 6.06 24.23 -5.39
C LYS A 89 4.67 24.82 -5.18
N SER A 90 3.82 24.72 -6.19
CA SER A 90 2.45 25.24 -6.19
C SER A 90 1.49 24.40 -5.34
N ALA A 91 1.82 23.13 -5.11
CA ALA A 91 0.98 22.21 -4.35
C ALA A 91 0.79 22.64 -2.89
N ASP A 92 -0.45 22.46 -2.40
CA ASP A 92 -0.73 22.52 -0.97
C ASP A 92 -0.03 21.35 -0.27
N LYS A 93 0.68 21.66 0.80
CA LYS A 93 1.46 20.70 1.60
C LYS A 93 0.78 20.40 2.94
N GLY A 94 -0.40 20.99 3.16
CA GLY A 94 -1.13 20.91 4.41
C GLY A 94 -0.41 21.59 5.56
N MET A 95 -0.95 21.37 6.77
CA MET A 95 -0.39 21.90 8.02
C MET A 95 0.41 20.86 8.82
N ALA A 96 0.44 19.60 8.36
CA ALA A 96 1.15 18.52 9.03
C ALA A 96 2.67 18.71 8.92
N SER A 97 3.42 18.13 9.85
CA SER A 97 4.89 18.17 9.81
C SER A 97 5.48 17.37 8.64
N ASN A 98 4.76 16.35 8.18
CA ASN A 98 5.10 15.58 6.99
C ASN A 98 4.23 16.04 5.83
N ILE A 99 4.86 16.30 4.69
CA ILE A 99 4.17 16.72 3.47
C ILE A 99 3.39 15.52 2.93
N VAL A 100 2.11 15.74 2.66
CA VAL A 100 1.25 14.80 1.92
C VAL A 100 0.50 15.65 0.90
N LEU A 101 0.77 15.40 -0.37
CA LEU A 101 0.10 16.00 -1.50
C LEU A 101 -1.26 15.34 -1.72
N GLU A 102 -2.22 16.10 -2.24
CA GLU A 102 -3.50 15.56 -2.70
C GLU A 102 -3.29 14.63 -3.91
N ASP A 103 -4.16 13.63 -4.05
CA ASP A 103 -4.09 12.63 -5.11
C ASP A 103 -4.09 13.29 -6.50
N GLU A 104 -4.88 14.36 -6.70
CA GLU A 104 -4.91 15.12 -7.95
C GLU A 104 -3.55 15.73 -8.30
N THR A 105 -2.80 16.20 -7.30
CA THR A 105 -1.45 16.75 -7.50
C THR A 105 -0.48 15.63 -7.88
N VAL A 106 -0.57 14.47 -7.22
CA VAL A 106 0.26 13.29 -7.53
C VAL A 106 0.01 12.82 -8.96
N LEU A 107 -1.25 12.76 -9.39
CA LEU A 107 -1.64 12.41 -10.76
C LEU A 107 -1.19 13.47 -11.79
N GLU A 108 -1.18 14.76 -11.43
CA GLU A 108 -0.62 15.81 -12.28
C GLU A 108 0.89 15.62 -12.50
N ILE A 109 1.63 15.27 -11.44
CA ILE A 109 3.07 14.94 -11.53
C ILE A 109 3.27 13.70 -12.41
N GLN A 110 2.49 12.64 -12.22
CA GLN A 110 2.55 11.43 -13.06
C GLN A 110 2.34 11.78 -14.54
N LYS A 111 1.31 12.57 -14.84
CA LYS A 111 1.00 13.02 -16.20
C LYS A 111 2.12 13.87 -16.81
N LYS A 112 2.81 14.67 -15.99
CA LYS A 112 3.99 15.44 -16.42
C LYS A 112 5.13 14.49 -16.78
N LEU A 113 5.42 13.51 -15.93
CA LEU A 113 6.50 12.53 -16.14
C LEU A 113 6.23 11.57 -17.29
N LYS A 114 4.97 11.22 -17.56
CA LYS A 114 4.57 10.44 -18.74
C LYS A 114 5.15 11.00 -20.04
N THR A 115 5.25 12.33 -20.16
CA THR A 115 5.80 13.00 -21.36
C THR A 115 7.30 12.78 -21.58
N ALA A 116 8.00 12.27 -20.57
CA ALA A 116 9.39 11.85 -20.67
C ALA A 116 9.55 10.39 -21.14
N GLU A 117 8.44 9.75 -21.56
CA GLU A 117 8.40 8.36 -22.06
C GLU A 117 8.92 7.31 -21.07
N CYS A 118 8.93 7.63 -19.76
CA CYS A 118 9.32 6.69 -18.72
C CYS A 118 8.12 5.93 -18.14
N PRO A 119 8.27 4.65 -17.78
CA PRO A 119 7.26 3.92 -17.01
C PRO A 119 7.09 4.55 -15.63
N ILE A 120 5.88 5.01 -15.31
CA ILE A 120 5.62 5.76 -14.07
C ILE A 120 4.30 5.34 -13.42
N THR A 121 4.37 4.94 -12.16
CA THR A 121 3.22 4.62 -11.30
C THR A 121 3.11 5.61 -10.13
N THR A 122 2.05 5.49 -9.33
CA THR A 122 1.85 6.29 -8.12
C THR A 122 1.21 5.45 -7.01
N MET A 123 1.21 5.96 -5.78
CA MET A 123 0.50 5.33 -4.65
C MET A 123 -1.01 5.66 -4.62
N VAL A 124 -1.54 6.40 -5.61
CA VAL A 124 -2.98 6.67 -5.73
C VAL A 124 -3.69 5.38 -6.12
N LYS A 125 -4.72 5.01 -5.36
CA LYS A 125 -5.46 3.75 -5.56
C LYS A 125 -6.07 3.68 -6.95
N TYR A 126 -5.98 2.51 -7.57
CA TYR A 126 -6.38 2.24 -8.97
C TYR A 126 -5.75 3.16 -10.03
N SER A 127 -4.71 3.94 -9.69
CA SER A 127 -3.93 4.64 -10.70
C SER A 127 -3.21 3.63 -11.57
N ASN A 128 -3.28 3.85 -12.87
CA ASN A 128 -2.64 2.99 -13.84
C ASN A 128 -1.18 3.42 -14.02
N MET A 129 -0.29 2.45 -14.26
CA MET A 129 1.05 2.77 -14.75
C MET A 129 0.96 3.40 -16.14
N GLU A 130 1.65 4.52 -16.31
CA GLU A 130 1.82 5.17 -17.60
C GLU A 130 3.07 4.63 -18.30
N ASN A 131 3.03 4.47 -19.62
CA ASN A 131 4.11 3.89 -20.45
C ASN A 131 4.53 2.47 -20.01
N TYR A 132 3.55 1.62 -19.66
CA TYR A 132 3.77 0.30 -19.07
C TYR A 132 4.29 -0.76 -20.06
N GLU A 133 4.16 -0.56 -21.37
CA GLU A 133 4.40 -1.59 -22.38
C GLU A 133 5.84 -2.15 -22.31
N SER A 134 6.81 -1.27 -22.09
CA SER A 134 8.21 -1.68 -21.94
C SER A 134 8.46 -2.58 -20.72
N VAL A 135 7.67 -2.40 -19.65
CA VAL A 135 7.75 -3.21 -18.43
C VAL A 135 7.04 -4.54 -18.62
N ASP A 136 5.85 -4.52 -19.25
CA ASP A 136 5.11 -5.74 -19.58
C ASP A 136 5.93 -6.66 -20.50
N ASP A 137 6.54 -6.10 -21.55
CA ASP A 137 7.41 -6.86 -22.46
C ASP A 137 8.64 -7.41 -21.73
N PHE A 138 9.31 -6.60 -20.90
CA PHE A 138 10.45 -7.05 -20.08
C PHE A 138 10.08 -8.23 -19.17
N LEU A 139 8.97 -8.13 -18.43
CA LEU A 139 8.55 -9.20 -17.51
C LEU A 139 8.14 -10.47 -18.25
N LYS A 140 7.48 -10.36 -19.42
CA LYS A 140 7.21 -11.51 -20.30
C LYS A 140 8.49 -12.17 -20.80
N GLU A 141 9.48 -11.39 -21.21
CA GLU A 141 10.79 -11.92 -21.62
C GLU A 141 11.53 -12.60 -20.46
N CYS A 142 11.44 -12.06 -19.25
CA CYS A 142 11.99 -12.69 -18.05
C CYS A 142 11.35 -14.06 -17.77
N MET A 143 10.03 -14.19 -17.95
CA MET A 143 9.34 -15.49 -17.83
C MET A 143 9.81 -16.52 -18.87
N GLU A 144 10.38 -16.08 -19.99
CA GLU A 144 11.03 -16.93 -21.00
C GLU A 144 12.53 -17.19 -20.72
N GLY A 145 13.07 -16.67 -19.60
CA GLY A 145 14.47 -16.82 -19.21
C GLY A 145 15.44 -15.85 -19.90
N LYS A 146 14.94 -14.80 -20.56
CA LYS A 146 15.79 -13.81 -21.24
C LYS A 146 16.26 -12.75 -20.24
N SER A 147 17.57 -12.60 -20.10
CA SER A 147 18.17 -11.55 -19.29
C SER A 147 17.86 -10.16 -19.84
N GLY A 148 17.69 -9.17 -18.96
CA GLY A 148 17.45 -7.78 -19.34
C GLY A 148 17.35 -6.86 -18.13
N SER A 149 16.95 -5.62 -18.38
CA SER A 149 16.65 -4.67 -17.31
C SER A 149 15.58 -3.66 -17.73
N VAL A 150 14.80 -3.16 -16.76
CA VAL A 150 13.84 -2.08 -16.97
C VAL A 150 13.87 -1.11 -15.78
N VAL A 151 13.55 0.15 -16.01
CA VAL A 151 13.42 1.16 -14.94
C VAL A 151 11.96 1.56 -14.81
N ILE A 152 11.44 1.45 -13.59
CA ILE A 152 10.11 1.91 -13.19
C ILE A 152 10.29 3.08 -12.24
N TYR A 153 9.51 4.14 -12.44
CA TYR A 153 9.44 5.25 -11.50
C TYR A 153 8.13 5.21 -10.71
N GLU A 154 8.16 5.75 -9.50
CA GLU A 154 6.97 5.89 -8.64
C GLU A 154 6.89 7.30 -8.04
N VAL A 155 5.78 8.00 -8.24
CA VAL A 155 5.51 9.26 -7.55
C VAL A 155 4.94 8.94 -6.18
N HIS A 156 5.59 9.45 -5.14
CA HIS A 156 5.12 9.27 -3.77
C HIS A 156 4.29 10.47 -3.29
N ASN A 157 3.46 10.23 -2.27
CA ASN A 157 2.54 11.23 -1.73
C ASN A 157 3.25 12.43 -1.08
N ASP A 158 4.55 12.36 -0.78
CA ASP A 158 5.34 13.51 -0.34
C ASP A 158 5.90 14.35 -1.52
N GLY A 159 5.57 13.99 -2.77
CA GLY A 159 6.10 14.57 -4.00
C GLY A 159 7.51 14.07 -4.38
N GLY A 160 8.09 13.17 -3.58
CA GLY A 160 9.33 12.48 -3.90
C GLY A 160 9.16 11.48 -5.05
N LEU A 161 10.30 10.99 -5.55
CA LEU A 161 10.33 10.07 -6.69
C LEU A 161 11.10 8.80 -6.32
N GLY A 162 10.45 7.65 -6.41
CA GLY A 162 11.10 6.35 -6.42
C GLY A 162 11.60 6.03 -7.82
N ARG A 163 12.82 5.47 -7.93
CA ARG A 163 13.34 4.83 -9.14
C ARG A 163 13.69 3.39 -8.78
N MET A 164 13.13 2.43 -9.48
CA MET A 164 13.36 1.00 -9.32
C MET A 164 13.87 0.44 -10.64
N LYS A 165 15.16 0.09 -10.69
CA LYS A 165 15.74 -0.61 -11.85
C LYS A 165 15.74 -2.10 -11.58
N PHE A 166 14.86 -2.82 -12.24
CA PHE A 166 14.82 -4.28 -12.20
C PHE A 166 15.82 -4.84 -13.20
N ILE A 167 16.60 -5.83 -12.76
CA ILE A 167 17.66 -6.48 -13.55
C ILE A 167 17.48 -7.98 -13.41
N PHE A 168 17.28 -8.67 -14.52
CA PHE A 168 17.19 -10.13 -14.55
C PHE A 168 18.40 -10.68 -15.28
N ASP A 169 19.19 -11.54 -14.63
CA ASP A 169 20.43 -12.08 -15.19
C ASP A 169 20.22 -13.40 -15.97
N GLY A 170 18.96 -13.86 -16.07
CA GLY A 170 18.58 -15.14 -16.63
C GLY A 170 18.30 -16.22 -15.57
N THR A 171 18.64 -15.97 -14.31
CA THR A 171 18.39 -16.84 -13.16
C THR A 171 17.68 -16.08 -12.04
N ASP A 172 18.31 -15.02 -11.56
CA ASP A 172 17.86 -14.22 -10.42
C ASP A 172 17.43 -12.82 -10.88
N MET A 173 16.50 -12.23 -10.14
CA MET A 173 16.08 -10.85 -10.35
C MET A 173 16.56 -9.96 -9.21
N TYR A 174 17.01 -8.77 -9.55
CA TYR A 174 17.54 -7.77 -8.64
C TYR A 174 16.81 -6.46 -8.85
N VAL A 175 16.78 -5.62 -7.84
CA VAL A 175 16.30 -4.25 -7.93
C VAL A 175 17.31 -3.29 -7.33
N VAL A 176 17.59 -2.22 -8.07
CA VAL A 176 18.27 -1.02 -7.55
C VAL A 176 17.21 0.02 -7.26
N SER A 177 16.95 0.27 -5.98
CA SER A 177 15.92 1.20 -5.51
C SER A 177 16.55 2.50 -5.03
N THR A 178 16.14 3.61 -5.62
CA THR A 178 16.61 4.96 -5.28
C THR A 178 15.44 5.84 -4.89
N ARG A 179 15.54 6.52 -3.74
CA ARG A 179 14.53 7.48 -3.28
C ARG A 179 14.99 8.92 -3.40
N GLY A 180 14.40 9.65 -4.33
CA GLY A 180 14.49 11.09 -4.45
C GLY A 180 13.53 11.82 -3.51
N ILE A 181 14.03 12.86 -2.82
CA ILE A 181 13.27 13.69 -1.87
C ILE A 181 13.52 15.18 -2.11
N TRP A 182 12.57 16.01 -1.71
CA TRP A 182 12.73 17.47 -1.73
C TRP A 182 13.32 17.95 -0.41
N ASN A 183 14.37 18.77 -0.47
CA ASN A 183 14.88 19.45 0.72
C ASN A 183 14.08 20.73 1.03
N ALA A 184 14.39 21.38 2.16
CA ALA A 184 13.72 22.62 2.59
C ALA A 184 13.83 23.80 1.59
N GLU A 185 14.78 23.75 0.65
CA GLU A 185 14.96 24.74 -0.42
C GLU A 185 14.28 24.33 -1.73
N ASN A 186 13.49 23.25 -1.74
CA ASN A 186 12.90 22.62 -2.93
C ASN A 186 13.95 22.23 -3.98
N LYS A 187 15.11 21.73 -3.53
CA LYS A 187 16.09 21.07 -4.39
C LYS A 187 15.98 19.56 -4.24
N PRO A 188 16.12 18.80 -5.34
CA PRO A 188 16.09 17.34 -5.27
C PRO A 188 17.35 16.83 -4.57
N GLY A 189 17.17 15.89 -3.66
CA GLY A 189 18.21 15.13 -2.97
C GLY A 189 17.88 13.65 -3.01
N ILE A 190 18.84 12.82 -2.60
CA ILE A 190 18.68 11.36 -2.55
C ILE A 190 18.69 10.95 -1.08
N SER A 191 17.63 10.25 -0.67
CA SER A 191 17.48 9.75 0.70
C SER A 191 18.22 8.42 0.90
N TYR A 192 18.10 7.51 -0.06
CA TYR A 192 18.80 6.23 -0.05
C TYR A 192 18.92 5.67 -1.46
N ILE A 193 19.88 4.76 -1.62
CA ILE A 193 20.03 3.85 -2.75
C ILE A 193 20.30 2.46 -2.17
N SER A 194 19.58 1.44 -2.63
CA SER A 194 19.77 0.06 -2.21
C SER A 194 19.83 -0.88 -3.42
N HIS A 195 20.57 -1.98 -3.28
CA HIS A 195 20.64 -3.06 -4.26
C HIS A 195 20.28 -4.38 -3.58
N THR A 196 19.22 -5.01 -4.06
CA THR A 196 18.60 -6.16 -3.39
C THR A 196 18.15 -7.19 -4.41
N ARG A 197 18.41 -8.47 -4.14
CA ARG A 197 17.86 -9.61 -4.87
C ARG A 197 16.42 -9.85 -4.46
N LEU A 198 15.57 -10.17 -5.42
CA LEU A 198 14.22 -10.67 -5.18
C LEU A 198 14.32 -12.14 -4.78
N LYS A 199 13.78 -12.48 -3.61
CA LYS A 199 13.68 -13.84 -3.09
C LYS A 199 12.74 -14.69 -3.94
N GLU A 200 11.61 -14.10 -4.32
CA GLU A 200 10.66 -14.68 -5.26
C GLU A 200 9.94 -13.58 -6.04
N TRP A 201 9.44 -13.92 -7.22
CA TRP A 201 8.64 -13.02 -8.03
C TRP A 201 7.68 -13.78 -8.95
N LYS A 202 6.57 -13.12 -9.29
CA LYS A 202 5.53 -13.63 -10.18
C LYS A 202 5.00 -12.47 -11.01
N TYR A 203 4.81 -12.69 -12.30
CA TYR A 203 4.05 -11.79 -13.16
C TYR A 203 2.77 -12.48 -13.62
N THR A 204 1.63 -11.84 -13.39
CA THR A 204 0.31 -12.47 -13.64
C THR A 204 -0.28 -12.00 -14.96
N ASP A 205 -1.16 -12.82 -15.56
CA ASP A 205 -1.83 -12.46 -16.81
C ASP A 205 -2.65 -11.17 -16.68
N LYS A 206 -3.17 -10.92 -15.47
CA LYS A 206 -3.87 -9.68 -15.07
C LYS A 206 -2.94 -8.46 -15.02
N GLY A 207 -1.63 -8.66 -15.14
CA GLY A 207 -0.62 -7.60 -15.19
C GLY A 207 -0.16 -7.11 -13.82
N TRP A 208 -0.26 -7.95 -12.78
CA TRP A 208 0.38 -7.70 -11.50
C TRP A 208 1.80 -8.24 -11.50
N PHE A 209 2.76 -7.42 -11.06
CA PHE A 209 4.11 -7.84 -10.73
C PHE A 209 4.24 -7.94 -9.21
N CYS A 210 4.23 -9.17 -8.71
CA CYS A 210 4.39 -9.51 -7.31
C CYS A 210 5.84 -9.92 -7.06
N TYR A 211 6.48 -9.42 -6.01
CA TYR A 211 7.80 -9.90 -5.61
C TYR A 211 8.04 -9.76 -4.11
N GLU A 212 8.91 -10.63 -3.59
CA GLU A 212 9.43 -10.55 -2.22
C GLU A 212 10.91 -10.19 -2.29
N LEU A 213 11.34 -9.17 -1.57
CA LEU A 213 12.75 -8.81 -1.43
C LEU A 213 13.45 -9.75 -0.44
N CYS A 214 14.71 -10.09 -0.72
CA CYS A 214 15.59 -10.56 0.35
C CYS A 214 15.70 -9.44 1.41
N VAL A 215 15.39 -9.75 2.66
CA VAL A 215 15.45 -8.82 3.79
C VAL A 215 16.15 -9.47 4.98
N PRO A 216 16.71 -8.69 5.91
CA PRO A 216 17.23 -9.23 7.17
C PRO A 216 16.17 -10.03 7.93
N GLU A 217 16.54 -11.21 8.42
CA GLU A 217 15.67 -12.07 9.24
C GLU A 217 16.24 -12.25 10.66
N PRO A 218 15.42 -12.60 11.67
CA PRO A 218 15.91 -12.94 13.01
C PRO A 218 16.97 -14.05 12.97
N PRO A 219 18.09 -13.92 13.70
CA PRO A 219 18.33 -12.99 14.81
C PRO A 219 19.01 -11.67 14.42
N GLU A 220 19.25 -11.38 13.13
CA GLU A 220 19.91 -10.12 12.71
C GLU A 220 19.07 -8.89 13.06
N VAL A 221 17.75 -9.04 12.96
CA VAL A 221 16.74 -8.07 13.37
C VAL A 221 15.83 -8.67 14.45
N SER A 222 15.21 -7.80 15.25
CA SER A 222 14.27 -8.21 16.30
C SER A 222 12.85 -8.42 15.78
N GLU A 223 12.54 -7.90 14.60
CA GLU A 223 11.20 -7.91 13.99
C GLU A 223 11.29 -8.52 12.59
N ILE A 224 10.28 -9.29 12.19
CA ILE A 224 10.18 -9.82 10.83
C ILE A 224 9.87 -8.63 9.91
N MET A 225 10.72 -8.43 8.90
CA MET A 225 10.51 -7.43 7.88
C MET A 225 9.63 -8.00 6.76
N ASP A 226 8.60 -7.26 6.34
CA ASP A 226 7.82 -7.63 5.16
C ASP A 226 8.55 -7.16 3.91
N GLY A 227 9.03 -8.12 3.11
CA GLY A 227 9.67 -7.87 1.83
C GLY A 227 8.70 -7.85 0.64
N SER A 228 7.41 -8.06 0.89
CA SER A 228 6.37 -8.18 -0.14
C SER A 228 6.12 -6.84 -0.84
N CYS A 229 6.02 -6.87 -2.16
CA CYS A 229 5.76 -5.72 -3.00
C CYS A 229 4.84 -6.12 -4.16
N LEU A 230 3.93 -5.23 -4.52
CA LEU A 230 2.98 -5.43 -5.59
C LEU A 230 2.87 -4.19 -6.48
N ILE A 231 3.10 -4.35 -7.78
CA ILE A 231 3.01 -3.25 -8.76
C ILE A 231 2.03 -3.61 -9.87
N ARG A 232 1.03 -2.76 -10.10
CA ARG A 232 0.13 -2.87 -11.24
C ARG A 232 0.84 -2.39 -12.50
N ILE A 233 1.23 -3.32 -13.37
CA ILE A 233 1.89 -3.00 -14.65
C ILE A 233 0.87 -2.71 -15.73
N LYS A 234 -0.02 -3.67 -16.04
CA LYS A 234 -1.05 -3.44 -17.05
C LYS A 234 -2.19 -2.63 -16.46
N PRO A 235 -2.67 -1.59 -17.15
CA PRO A 235 -3.80 -0.83 -16.68
C PRO A 235 -5.08 -1.67 -16.62
N MET A 236 -5.94 -1.38 -15.65
CA MET A 236 -7.33 -1.85 -15.68
C MET A 236 -8.13 -1.06 -16.72
N THR A 237 -9.23 -1.63 -17.21
CA THR A 237 -10.13 -0.90 -18.11
C THR A 237 -10.79 0.27 -17.36
N GLU A 238 -11.17 1.32 -18.09
CA GLU A 238 -11.81 2.50 -17.49
C GLU A 238 -13.11 2.15 -16.76
N GLU A 239 -13.89 1.22 -17.33
CA GLU A 239 -15.15 0.74 -16.76
C GLU A 239 -14.94 -0.03 -15.44
N GLN A 240 -13.96 -0.95 -15.40
CA GLN A 240 -13.59 -1.67 -14.18
C GLN A 240 -13.11 -0.71 -13.08
N ARG A 241 -12.33 0.31 -13.45
CA ARG A 241 -11.84 1.32 -12.51
C ARG A 241 -12.98 2.13 -11.92
N GLU A 242 -13.85 2.68 -12.77
CA GLU A 242 -15.00 3.48 -12.33
C GLU A 242 -15.90 2.67 -11.39
N MET A 243 -16.17 1.41 -11.72
CA MET A 243 -16.96 0.51 -10.88
C MET A 243 -16.26 0.17 -9.57
N SER A 244 -14.94 -0.01 -9.58
CA SER A 244 -14.14 -0.26 -8.37
C SER A 244 -14.17 0.93 -7.41
N GLU A 245 -13.94 2.14 -7.94
CA GLU A 245 -13.96 3.41 -7.19
C GLU A 245 -15.34 3.67 -6.58
N ARG A 246 -16.39 3.51 -7.38
CA ARG A 246 -17.75 3.89 -7.00
C ARG A 246 -18.41 2.90 -6.04
N LEU A 247 -18.12 1.60 -6.16
CA LEU A 247 -18.93 0.56 -5.52
C LEU A 247 -18.21 -0.25 -4.45
N VAL A 248 -16.87 -0.33 -4.46
CA VAL A 248 -16.18 -1.22 -3.50
C VAL A 248 -15.04 -0.55 -2.76
N LEU A 249 -14.43 0.50 -3.33
CA LEU A 249 -13.31 1.21 -2.70
C LEU A 249 -13.66 1.79 -1.32
N GLY A 250 -14.83 2.42 -1.22
CA GLY A 250 -15.29 3.04 0.02
C GLY A 250 -15.61 2.04 1.14
N LEU A 251 -15.83 0.76 0.78
CA LEU A 251 -16.11 -0.32 1.73
C LEU A 251 -14.82 -1.03 2.18
N GLY A 252 -13.96 -1.41 1.23
CA GLY A 252 -12.79 -2.26 1.48
C GLY A 252 -13.16 -3.58 2.17
N TYR A 253 -12.20 -4.22 2.84
CA TYR A 253 -12.42 -5.45 3.63
C TYR A 253 -12.19 -5.26 5.13
N GLN A 254 -11.94 -4.03 5.57
CA GLN A 254 -11.70 -3.72 6.97
C GLN A 254 -12.99 -3.28 7.66
N GLY A 255 -13.31 -3.87 8.81
CA GLY A 255 -14.26 -3.31 9.77
C GLY A 255 -15.74 -3.35 9.40
N GLN A 256 -16.09 -3.97 8.29
CA GLN A 256 -17.45 -4.25 7.83
C GLN A 256 -17.43 -5.59 7.10
N ASN A 257 -18.59 -6.26 6.95
CA ASN A 257 -18.64 -7.62 6.41
C ASN A 257 -19.45 -7.79 5.12
N LEU A 258 -19.86 -6.70 4.46
CA LEU A 258 -20.64 -6.70 3.22
C LEU A 258 -19.93 -7.44 2.08
N LEU A 259 -18.61 -7.21 1.91
CA LEU A 259 -17.82 -7.79 0.81
C LEU A 259 -17.13 -9.12 1.20
N CYS A 260 -17.15 -9.49 2.48
CA CYS A 260 -16.51 -10.70 2.99
C CYS A 260 -17.48 -11.67 3.66
N SER A 261 -18.78 -11.56 3.36
CA SER A 261 -19.81 -12.51 3.78
C SER A 261 -20.68 -12.96 2.61
N ASN A 262 -21.25 -14.15 2.70
CA ASN A 262 -22.30 -14.61 1.78
C ASN A 262 -23.65 -14.11 2.27
N TRP A 263 -24.34 -13.30 1.46
CA TRP A 263 -25.65 -12.74 1.81
C TRP A 263 -26.46 -12.41 0.56
N ASN A 264 -27.78 -12.31 0.71
CA ASN A 264 -28.69 -11.90 -0.37
C ASN A 264 -29.95 -11.25 0.23
N THR A 265 -30.88 -10.80 -0.60
CA THR A 265 -32.11 -10.13 -0.15
C THR A 265 -33.02 -10.97 0.77
N GLU A 266 -32.84 -12.28 0.83
CA GLU A 266 -33.56 -13.18 1.73
C GLU A 266 -32.81 -13.42 3.05
N ASN A 267 -31.50 -13.18 3.09
CA ASN A 267 -30.64 -13.41 4.25
C ASN A 267 -29.62 -12.26 4.42
N MET A 268 -29.93 -11.31 5.31
CA MET A 268 -29.08 -10.16 5.63
C MET A 268 -28.81 -10.00 7.14
N SER A 269 -29.34 -10.88 8.00
CA SER A 269 -29.29 -10.70 9.47
C SER A 269 -27.88 -10.73 10.04
N GLU A 270 -26.94 -11.38 9.36
CA GLU A 270 -25.55 -11.50 9.81
C GLU A 270 -24.68 -10.30 9.40
N LEU A 271 -25.22 -9.31 8.67
CA LEU A 271 -24.45 -8.12 8.31
C LEU A 271 -24.21 -7.22 9.52
N ASP A 272 -22.99 -6.69 9.64
CA ASP A 272 -22.62 -5.73 10.68
C ASP A 272 -23.03 -4.31 10.29
N TYR A 273 -24.32 -4.02 10.49
CA TYR A 273 -24.90 -2.71 10.18
C TYR A 273 -24.22 -1.57 10.95
N ASN A 274 -23.89 -1.78 12.24
CA ASN A 274 -23.25 -0.76 13.08
C ASN A 274 -21.84 -0.43 12.58
N GLY A 275 -21.06 -1.44 12.18
CA GLY A 275 -19.74 -1.26 11.59
C GLY A 275 -19.80 -0.65 10.18
N MET A 276 -20.77 -1.06 9.36
CA MET A 276 -20.92 -0.63 7.97
C MET A 276 -21.30 0.85 7.80
N PHE A 277 -22.03 1.43 8.77
CA PHE A 277 -22.53 2.80 8.68
C PHE A 277 -21.44 3.82 8.33
N GLU A 278 -20.25 3.76 8.95
CA GLU A 278 -19.20 4.76 8.70
C GLU A 278 -18.64 4.72 7.27
N TYR A 279 -18.65 3.54 6.64
CA TYR A 279 -18.19 3.35 5.26
C TYR A 279 -19.23 3.87 4.28
N LEU A 280 -20.52 3.53 4.48
CA LEU A 280 -21.61 4.08 3.67
C LEU A 280 -21.75 5.59 3.85
N TYR A 281 -21.45 6.12 5.04
CA TYR A 281 -21.39 7.56 5.29
C TYR A 281 -20.30 8.19 4.43
N GLY A 282 -19.08 7.62 4.44
CA GLY A 282 -17.98 8.05 3.58
C GLY A 282 -18.33 8.02 2.10
N MET A 283 -18.99 6.97 1.64
CA MET A 283 -19.44 6.85 0.25
C MET A 283 -20.48 7.91 -0.13
N LYS A 284 -21.45 8.19 0.75
CA LYS A 284 -22.54 9.15 0.47
C LYS A 284 -22.09 10.60 0.51
N TYR A 285 -21.30 10.95 1.54
CA TYR A 285 -20.97 12.35 1.84
C TYR A 285 -19.59 12.76 1.35
N GLY A 286 -18.73 11.80 0.96
CA GLY A 286 -17.37 12.08 0.50
C GLY A 286 -16.43 12.51 1.63
N GLU A 287 -16.82 12.32 2.90
CA GLU A 287 -16.04 12.71 4.06
C GLU A 287 -16.03 11.61 5.12
N LYS A 288 -14.98 11.57 5.94
CA LYS A 288 -14.85 10.57 6.99
C LYS A 288 -15.88 10.81 8.09
N PHE A 289 -16.57 9.75 8.52
CA PHE A 289 -17.47 9.80 9.67
C PHE A 289 -16.75 10.31 10.93
N ASN A 290 -17.30 11.35 11.56
CA ASN A 290 -16.78 11.94 12.79
C ASN A 290 -17.66 11.58 13.99
N SER A 291 -17.23 10.60 14.77
CA SER A 291 -17.99 10.15 15.95
C SER A 291 -18.14 11.21 17.05
N GLU A 292 -17.30 12.25 17.06
CA GLU A 292 -17.40 13.32 18.07
C GLU A 292 -18.71 14.11 17.98
N ASP A 293 -19.33 14.13 16.80
CA ASP A 293 -20.63 14.76 16.56
C ASP A 293 -21.80 13.93 17.11
N TYR A 294 -21.55 12.68 17.54
CA TYR A 294 -22.55 11.70 17.95
C TYR A 294 -22.26 11.13 19.36
N PRO A 295 -22.22 11.96 20.42
CA PRO A 295 -21.82 11.53 21.76
C PRO A 295 -22.74 10.48 22.41
N ASN A 296 -23.99 10.36 21.93
CA ASN A 296 -24.99 9.41 22.43
C ASN A 296 -25.34 8.33 21.39
N GLY A 297 -24.49 8.11 20.39
CA GLY A 297 -24.77 7.23 19.25
C GLY A 297 -25.43 7.97 18.08
N ILE A 298 -25.64 7.23 16.99
CA ILE A 298 -26.12 7.77 15.72
C ILE A 298 -27.66 7.86 15.76
N PRO A 299 -28.28 9.03 15.48
CA PRO A 299 -29.73 9.18 15.44
C PRO A 299 -30.40 8.14 14.57
N LYS A 300 -31.49 7.57 15.09
CA LYS A 300 -32.28 6.52 14.43
C LYS A 300 -32.59 6.83 12.96
N GLU A 301 -33.17 8.00 12.69
CA GLU A 301 -33.61 8.37 11.34
C GLU A 301 -32.44 8.47 10.36
N GLU A 302 -31.29 8.98 10.82
CA GLU A 302 -30.09 9.13 10.02
C GLU A 302 -29.47 7.76 9.68
N PHE A 303 -29.34 6.91 10.70
CA PHE A 303 -28.83 5.54 10.55
C PHE A 303 -29.70 4.72 9.60
N GLU A 304 -31.00 4.60 9.89
CA GLU A 304 -31.92 3.80 9.11
C GLU A 304 -31.98 4.30 7.66
N SER A 305 -32.09 5.62 7.45
CA SER A 305 -32.20 6.18 6.09
C SER A 305 -30.95 5.93 5.25
N LEU A 306 -29.76 6.02 5.85
CA LEU A 306 -28.51 5.76 5.13
C LEU A 306 -28.40 4.29 4.72
N ILE A 307 -28.64 3.36 5.64
CA ILE A 307 -28.56 1.92 5.35
C ILE A 307 -29.57 1.53 4.27
N MET A 308 -30.82 2.00 4.37
CA MET A 308 -31.88 1.71 3.38
C MET A 308 -31.59 2.29 1.98
N GLU A 309 -30.75 3.32 1.87
CA GLU A 309 -30.34 3.87 0.59
C GLU A 309 -29.46 2.90 -0.21
N TYR A 310 -28.62 2.12 0.48
CA TYR A 310 -27.67 1.18 -0.13
C TYR A 310 -28.12 -0.29 -0.09
N LEU A 311 -29.04 -0.65 0.83
CA LEU A 311 -29.52 -2.02 1.00
C LEU A 311 -31.05 -2.10 0.92
N PRO A 312 -31.62 -3.14 0.29
CA PRO A 312 -33.06 -3.34 0.18
C PRO A 312 -33.65 -3.91 1.48
N ILE A 313 -33.47 -3.20 2.59
CA ILE A 313 -33.89 -3.57 3.95
C ILE A 313 -34.90 -2.57 4.51
N THR A 314 -35.73 -2.95 5.48
CA THR A 314 -36.63 -2.02 6.18
C THR A 314 -36.06 -1.54 7.52
N ALA A 315 -36.56 -0.40 7.99
CA ALA A 315 -36.22 0.14 9.31
C ALA A 315 -36.51 -0.85 10.45
N GLU A 316 -37.56 -1.67 10.34
CA GLU A 316 -37.87 -2.72 11.31
C GLU A 316 -36.78 -3.80 11.37
N GLN A 317 -36.28 -4.23 10.21
CA GLN A 317 -35.20 -5.21 10.13
C GLN A 317 -33.88 -4.62 10.64
N ILE A 318 -33.58 -3.35 10.32
CA ILE A 318 -32.39 -2.67 10.86
C ILE A 318 -32.46 -2.64 12.40
N ARG A 319 -33.62 -2.31 12.99
CA ARG A 319 -33.80 -2.34 14.45
C ARG A 319 -33.65 -3.74 15.06
N GLU A 320 -33.93 -4.78 14.29
CA GLU A 320 -33.79 -6.17 14.75
C GLU A 320 -32.35 -6.66 14.67
N TYR A 321 -31.59 -6.25 13.64
CA TYR A 321 -30.25 -6.78 13.37
C TYR A 321 -29.12 -5.91 13.90
N ALA A 322 -29.33 -4.60 14.02
CA ALA A 322 -28.33 -3.66 14.51
C ALA A 322 -28.52 -3.38 16.00
N VAL A 323 -27.42 -3.06 16.68
CA VAL A 323 -27.43 -2.76 18.11
C VAL A 323 -28.03 -1.37 18.34
N PHE A 324 -29.27 -1.34 18.84
CA PHE A 324 -30.11 -0.15 19.00
C PHE A 324 -30.36 0.20 20.49
N ASP A 325 -30.13 1.45 20.85
CA ASP A 325 -30.43 2.02 22.16
C ASP A 325 -31.84 2.66 22.15
N GLU A 326 -32.80 1.94 22.73
CA GLU A 326 -34.19 2.39 22.85
C GLU A 326 -34.37 3.61 23.75
N GLU A 327 -33.51 3.84 24.74
CA GLU A 327 -33.63 4.99 25.65
C GLU A 327 -33.28 6.29 24.92
N ASN A 328 -32.19 6.27 24.18
CA ASN A 328 -31.70 7.43 23.44
C ASN A 328 -32.25 7.54 22.01
N GLN A 329 -32.92 6.48 21.51
CA GLN A 329 -33.35 6.35 20.11
C GLN A 329 -32.17 6.51 19.13
N THR A 330 -31.07 5.82 19.42
CA THR A 330 -29.83 5.88 18.65
C THR A 330 -29.26 4.48 18.38
N TYR A 331 -28.45 4.34 17.34
CA TYR A 331 -27.66 3.14 17.08
C TYR A 331 -26.26 3.30 17.66
N LEU A 332 -25.74 2.22 18.25
CA LEU A 332 -24.40 2.23 18.82
C LEU A 332 -23.33 2.25 17.72
N TRP A 333 -22.21 2.89 18.00
CA TRP A 333 -21.04 2.88 17.13
C TRP A 333 -19.77 2.75 17.96
N ALA A 334 -18.82 1.97 17.46
CA ALA A 334 -17.52 1.78 18.09
C ALA A 334 -16.40 1.95 17.05
N ARG A 335 -15.45 2.83 17.37
CA ARG A 335 -14.24 3.02 16.57
C ARG A 335 -13.42 1.73 16.53
N LEU A 336 -12.92 1.35 15.35
CA LEU A 336 -11.88 0.32 15.27
C LEU A 336 -10.65 0.75 16.07
N GLY A 337 -10.18 -0.13 16.93
CA GLY A 337 -9.01 0.14 17.75
C GLY A 337 -8.51 -1.09 18.48
N CYS A 338 -7.59 -0.83 19.40
CA CYS A 338 -7.11 -1.85 20.31
C CYS A 338 -8.30 -2.47 21.04
N PHE A 339 -8.31 -3.80 21.19
CA PHE A 339 -9.34 -4.63 21.87
C PHE A 339 -10.59 -5.01 21.07
N ASN A 340 -10.96 -4.30 20.00
CA ASN A 340 -12.12 -4.66 19.17
C ASN A 340 -11.80 -4.95 17.70
N TYR A 341 -10.50 -4.92 17.34
CA TYR A 341 -10.01 -5.26 16.01
C TYR A 341 -8.72 -6.08 16.12
N ALA A 342 -8.68 -7.20 15.41
CA ALA A 342 -7.45 -7.93 15.11
C ALA A 342 -7.00 -7.54 13.70
N PRO A 343 -5.82 -6.89 13.54
CA PRO A 343 -5.27 -6.64 12.22
C PRO A 343 -5.05 -7.93 11.45
N THR A 344 -5.54 -7.97 10.22
CA THR A 344 -5.33 -9.08 9.28
C THR A 344 -4.85 -8.52 7.94
N PHE A 345 -3.98 -9.24 7.24
CA PHE A 345 -3.53 -8.85 5.89
C PHE A 345 -4.71 -8.81 4.91
N PHE A 346 -5.71 -9.66 5.12
CA PHE A 346 -6.95 -9.61 4.36
C PHE A 346 -7.68 -8.26 4.51
N GLY A 347 -7.77 -7.72 5.73
CA GLY A 347 -8.42 -6.44 5.97
C GLY A 347 -7.77 -5.25 5.25
N THR A 348 -6.48 -5.34 4.88
CA THR A 348 -5.78 -4.31 4.10
C THR A 348 -5.87 -4.51 2.59
N SER A 349 -6.53 -5.58 2.13
CA SER A 349 -6.69 -5.86 0.71
C SER A 349 -7.54 -4.79 0.01
N LEU A 350 -7.22 -4.54 -1.26
CA LEU A 350 -7.93 -3.61 -2.12
C LEU A 350 -8.94 -4.39 -2.99
N PRO A 351 -10.24 -4.06 -2.97
CA PRO A 351 -11.23 -4.72 -3.81
C PRO A 351 -11.17 -4.21 -5.25
N GLU A 352 -10.96 -5.07 -6.22
CA GLU A 352 -10.90 -4.70 -7.64
C GLU A 352 -11.96 -5.42 -8.46
N VAL A 353 -12.76 -4.67 -9.20
CA VAL A 353 -13.71 -5.23 -10.18
C VAL A 353 -12.92 -5.71 -11.40
N VAL A 354 -13.03 -7.00 -11.71
CA VAL A 354 -12.32 -7.63 -12.83
C VAL A 354 -13.24 -8.13 -13.93
N ASP A 355 -14.53 -8.25 -13.67
CA ASP A 355 -15.54 -8.55 -14.69
C ASP A 355 -16.87 -7.88 -14.34
N ILE A 356 -17.63 -7.51 -15.37
CA ILE A 356 -18.91 -6.80 -15.26
C ILE A 356 -19.91 -7.49 -16.17
N LYS A 357 -21.00 -7.97 -15.59
CA LYS A 357 -22.04 -8.70 -16.30
C LYS A 357 -23.41 -8.08 -16.06
N GLU A 358 -24.06 -7.63 -17.13
CA GLU A 358 -25.47 -7.23 -17.10
C GLU A 358 -26.39 -8.46 -17.16
N ASN A 359 -27.37 -8.51 -16.25
CA ASN A 359 -28.35 -9.58 -16.16
C ASN A 359 -29.66 -9.20 -16.87
N GLU A 360 -30.45 -10.19 -17.28
CA GLU A 360 -31.73 -9.99 -17.99
C GLU A 360 -32.78 -9.22 -17.16
N ASP A 361 -32.65 -9.24 -15.83
CA ASP A 361 -33.55 -8.55 -14.88
C ASP A 361 -33.14 -7.08 -14.62
N GLY A 362 -32.10 -6.59 -15.30
CA GLY A 362 -31.59 -5.23 -15.18
C GLY A 362 -30.65 -5.02 -13.98
N THR A 363 -30.27 -6.07 -13.26
CA THR A 363 -29.18 -6.02 -12.28
C THR A 363 -27.82 -6.18 -12.96
N VAL A 364 -26.75 -5.80 -12.25
CA VAL A 364 -25.37 -5.99 -12.69
C VAL A 364 -24.66 -6.85 -11.65
N THR A 365 -23.96 -7.89 -12.11
CA THR A 365 -23.07 -8.71 -11.29
C THR A 365 -21.62 -8.33 -11.58
N LEU A 366 -20.88 -8.03 -10.52
CA LEU A 366 -19.46 -7.68 -10.58
C LEU A 366 -18.66 -8.86 -10.03
N THR A 367 -17.66 -9.32 -10.79
CA THR A 367 -16.63 -10.17 -10.21
C THR A 367 -15.59 -9.27 -9.57
N VAL A 368 -15.39 -9.43 -8.27
CA VAL A 368 -14.47 -8.61 -7.47
C VAL A 368 -13.40 -9.51 -6.87
N GLU A 369 -12.14 -9.08 -6.96
CA GLU A 369 -11.00 -9.75 -6.35
C GLU A 369 -10.43 -8.92 -5.20
N ALA A 370 -10.02 -9.57 -4.12
CA ALA A 370 -9.29 -8.93 -3.04
C ALA A 370 -7.78 -9.00 -3.33
N VAL A 371 -7.19 -7.88 -3.72
CA VAL A 371 -5.76 -7.77 -4.01
C VAL A 371 -5.01 -7.41 -2.74
N CYS A 372 -4.01 -8.20 -2.36
CA CYS A 372 -3.22 -7.98 -1.14
C CYS A 372 -1.73 -7.82 -1.45
N ASP A 373 -1.20 -6.64 -1.16
CA ASP A 373 0.21 -6.28 -1.31
C ASP A 373 1.07 -6.60 -0.08
N MET A 374 0.45 -6.97 1.05
CA MET A 374 1.15 -7.32 2.30
C MET A 374 1.29 -8.83 2.47
N VAL A 375 2.49 -9.28 2.84
CA VAL A 375 2.85 -10.63 3.31
C VAL A 375 2.66 -11.81 2.35
N ILE A 376 1.64 -11.81 1.49
CA ILE A 376 1.32 -12.94 0.60
C ILE A 376 1.48 -12.60 -0.89
N CYS A 377 1.57 -11.31 -1.25
CA CYS A 377 1.74 -10.89 -2.64
C CYS A 377 0.72 -11.55 -3.57
N ASP A 378 -0.56 -11.50 -3.18
CA ASP A 378 -1.63 -12.26 -3.84
C ASP A 378 -2.58 -11.30 -4.57
N ASP A 379 -2.71 -11.54 -5.88
CA ASP A 379 -3.56 -10.76 -6.74
C ASP A 379 -5.04 -11.17 -6.71
N ALA A 380 -5.42 -12.17 -5.90
CA ALA A 380 -6.81 -12.53 -5.61
C ALA A 380 -6.93 -13.43 -4.36
N VAL A 381 -6.77 -12.86 -3.16
CA VAL A 381 -6.94 -13.59 -1.88
C VAL A 381 -8.30 -14.29 -1.80
N ILE A 382 -9.34 -13.58 -2.25
CA ILE A 382 -10.66 -14.13 -2.55
C ILE A 382 -11.18 -13.53 -3.85
N THR A 383 -12.10 -14.24 -4.47
CA THR A 383 -12.95 -13.74 -5.55
C THR A 383 -14.40 -13.86 -5.12
N HIS A 384 -15.20 -12.82 -5.34
CA HIS A 384 -16.62 -12.82 -5.02
C HIS A 384 -17.45 -12.16 -6.12
N GLU A 385 -18.72 -12.55 -6.22
CA GLU A 385 -19.71 -11.93 -7.08
C GLU A 385 -20.60 -10.99 -6.28
N LEU A 386 -20.53 -9.70 -6.57
CA LEU A 386 -21.33 -8.66 -5.96
C LEU A 386 -22.44 -8.25 -6.92
N THR A 387 -23.70 -8.44 -6.51
CA THR A 387 -24.85 -8.06 -7.33
C THR A 387 -25.39 -6.70 -6.90
N VAL A 388 -25.52 -5.79 -7.86
CA VAL A 388 -26.01 -4.42 -7.66
C VAL A 388 -27.17 -4.08 -8.59
N ARG A 389 -27.99 -3.12 -8.18
CA ARG A 389 -29.03 -2.53 -9.03
C ARG A 389 -28.83 -1.03 -9.10
N PHE A 390 -28.74 -0.50 -10.32
CA PHE A 390 -28.71 0.94 -10.58
C PHE A 390 -30.11 1.51 -10.75
N ALA A 391 -30.32 2.72 -10.25
CA ALA A 391 -31.50 3.53 -10.51
C ALA A 391 -31.22 4.57 -11.61
N GLU A 392 -32.27 5.09 -12.25
CA GLU A 392 -32.15 6.05 -13.35
C GLU A 392 -31.42 7.35 -12.96
N ASN A 393 -31.45 7.71 -11.67
CA ASN A 393 -30.78 8.90 -11.13
C ASN A 393 -29.28 8.68 -10.82
N GLY A 394 -28.75 7.48 -11.09
CA GLY A 394 -27.37 7.10 -10.78
C GLY A 394 -27.13 6.62 -9.35
N SER A 395 -28.15 6.52 -8.49
CA SER A 395 -27.99 5.79 -7.22
C SER A 395 -27.97 4.28 -7.46
N PHE A 396 -27.55 3.51 -6.46
CA PHE A 396 -27.50 2.05 -6.56
C PHE A 396 -27.78 1.38 -5.22
N GLN A 397 -28.14 0.10 -5.27
CA GLN A 397 -28.30 -0.75 -4.10
C GLN A 397 -27.55 -2.07 -4.29
N TYR A 398 -26.93 -2.57 -3.22
CA TYR A 398 -26.38 -3.93 -3.19
C TYR A 398 -27.51 -4.93 -2.91
N LEU A 399 -27.52 -6.04 -3.65
CA LEU A 399 -28.56 -7.06 -3.57
C LEU A 399 -28.07 -8.41 -3.03
N GLY A 400 -26.76 -8.65 -3.08
CA GLY A 400 -26.14 -9.84 -2.53
C GLY A 400 -24.66 -9.92 -2.86
N ASN A 401 -23.97 -10.78 -2.12
CA ASN A 401 -22.56 -11.08 -2.28
C ASN A 401 -22.36 -12.60 -2.15
N GLU A 402 -21.60 -13.19 -3.07
CA GLU A 402 -21.26 -14.61 -3.06
C GLU A 402 -19.75 -14.80 -3.23
N ILE A 403 -19.09 -15.32 -2.19
CA ILE A 403 -17.67 -15.66 -2.22
C ILE A 403 -17.49 -16.99 -2.95
N LEU A 404 -16.68 -16.96 -4.01
CA LEU A 404 -16.44 -18.10 -4.88
C LEU A 404 -15.31 -19.01 -4.36
N ASN A 405 -15.21 -20.20 -4.94
CA ASN A 405 -14.07 -21.13 -4.79
C ASN A 405 -13.71 -21.47 -3.34
N ASP A 406 -14.69 -21.56 -2.45
CA ASP A 406 -14.48 -21.74 -1.01
C ASP A 406 -13.56 -20.67 -0.38
N GLY A 407 -13.47 -19.48 -1.00
CA GLY A 407 -12.67 -18.34 -0.55
C GLY A 407 -12.91 -17.93 0.90
N ILE A 408 -14.12 -18.21 1.41
CA ILE A 408 -14.48 -17.98 2.81
C ILE A 408 -13.57 -18.74 3.78
N MET A 409 -13.02 -19.90 3.39
CA MET A 409 -12.10 -20.69 4.21
C MET A 409 -10.69 -20.09 4.27
N HIS A 410 -10.39 -19.13 3.40
CA HIS A 410 -9.09 -18.47 3.27
C HIS A 410 -9.04 -17.11 3.98
N ILE A 411 -10.17 -16.62 4.49
CA ILE A 411 -10.23 -15.36 5.23
C ILE A 411 -10.49 -15.61 6.73
N PRO A 412 -9.99 -14.73 7.61
CA PRO A 412 -10.30 -14.81 9.04
C PRO A 412 -11.79 -14.60 9.31
N ASP A 413 -12.29 -15.25 10.37
CA ASP A 413 -13.66 -15.02 10.85
C ASP A 413 -13.89 -13.53 11.13
N TYR A 414 -15.04 -13.01 10.72
CA TYR A 414 -15.39 -11.61 10.96
C TYR A 414 -15.58 -11.35 12.47
N GLN A 415 -14.94 -10.27 12.95
CA GLN A 415 -15.07 -9.83 14.33
C GLN A 415 -16.01 -8.63 14.43
N TYR A 416 -17.23 -8.87 14.92
CA TYR A 416 -18.18 -7.79 15.25
C TYR A 416 -17.60 -6.89 16.35
N ARG A 417 -17.72 -5.57 16.11
CA ARG A 417 -17.20 -4.54 17.02
C ARG A 417 -18.05 -4.36 18.25
N ILE A 418 -19.36 -4.54 18.08
CA ILE A 418 -20.39 -4.41 19.10
C ILE A 418 -21.08 -5.77 19.14
N LYS A 419 -21.15 -6.35 20.33
CA LYS A 419 -21.86 -7.60 20.58
C LYS A 419 -23.05 -7.26 21.45
N ASP A 420 -24.20 -7.87 21.15
CA ASP A 420 -25.39 -7.81 22.00
C ASP A 420 -25.13 -8.32 23.42
#